data_AF-A0A975F6T0-F1
#
_entry.id   AF-A0A975F6T0-F1
#
_cell.length_a   1.000
_cell.length_b   1.000
_cell.length_c   1.000
_cell.angle_alpha   90.00
_cell.angle_beta   90.00
_cell.angle_gamma   90.00
#
_symmetry.space_group_name_H-M   'P 1'
#
loop_
_entity.id
_entity.type
_entity.pdbx_description
1 polymer ?
#
loop_
_entity_poly.entity_id
_entity_poly.type
_entity_poly.pdbx_seq_one_letter_code
_entity_poly.pdbx_strand_id
1 'polypeptide(L)'
;MSKRNLFEELSTALVEAKQHSEGKLTLRTHVVQRAGVPEIKPQEILTIREMFNMSRGVFARHLHTSARTLESWEQGRTAPNGQAVTLLRLVQRHPETLSYIAEL
;
A
#
# COMPACT_ATOMS: atom_id res chain seq x y z
N MET A 1 -36.86 27.79 0.57
CA MET A 1 -35.95 26.76 1.11
C MET A 1 -36.17 26.71 2.61
N SER A 2 -36.62 25.58 3.16
CA SER A 2 -36.82 25.45 4.61
C SER A 2 -35.49 25.67 5.34
N LYS A 3 -35.50 26.42 6.45
CA LYS A 3 -34.33 26.60 7.31
C LYS A 3 -34.00 25.25 7.92
N ARG A 4 -32.86 24.68 7.52
CA ARG A 4 -32.28 23.47 8.08
C ARG A 4 -32.17 23.60 9.60
N ASN A 5 -32.67 22.63 10.36
CA ASN A 5 -32.56 22.60 11.82
C ASN A 5 -31.52 21.55 12.24
N LEU A 6 -30.33 22.03 12.59
CA LEU A 6 -29.20 21.17 12.93
C LEU A 6 -29.44 20.32 14.18
N PHE A 7 -30.12 20.88 15.19
CA PHE A 7 -30.36 20.16 16.45
C PHE A 7 -31.23 18.92 16.23
N GLU A 8 -32.29 19.07 15.44
CA GLU A 8 -33.20 17.96 15.11
C GLU A 8 -32.50 16.88 14.27
N GLU A 9 -31.67 17.28 13.30
CA GLU A 9 -30.92 16.33 12.47
C GLU A 9 -29.91 15.52 13.29
N LEU A 10 -29.17 16.16 14.18
CA LEU A 10 -28.19 15.47 15.03
C LEU A 10 -28.87 14.55 16.04
N SER A 11 -29.98 15.01 16.65
CA SER A 11 -30.79 14.20 17.56
C SER A 11 -31.31 12.94 16.86
N THR A 12 -31.82 13.09 15.64
CA THR A 12 -32.28 11.98 14.81
C THR A 12 -31.15 11.01 14.48
N ALA A 13 -30.01 11.52 14.01
CA ALA A 13 -28.86 10.68 13.64
C ALA A 13 -28.30 9.87 14.83
N LEU A 14 -28.34 10.41 16.05
CA LEU A 14 -27.91 9.68 17.26
C LEU A 14 -28.89 8.55 17.62
N VAL A 15 -30.19 8.76 17.45
CA VAL A 15 -31.20 7.71 17.64
C VAL A 15 -31.01 6.60 16.60
N GLU A 16 -30.79 6.96 15.34
CA GLU A 16 -30.49 6.02 14.26
C GLU A 16 -29.19 5.23 14.54
N ALA A 17 -28.14 5.89 15.01
CA ALA A 17 -26.88 5.24 15.40
C ALA A 17 -27.09 4.25 16.56
N LYS A 18 -27.92 4.59 17.55
CA LYS A 18 -28.30 3.66 18.64
C LYS A 18 -29.04 2.44 18.09
N GLN A 19 -30.06 2.64 17.26
CA GLN A 19 -30.81 1.53 16.65
C GLN A 19 -29.92 0.64 15.79
N HIS A 20 -28.94 1.22 15.09
CA HIS A 20 -27.94 0.48 14.33
C HIS A 20 -27.03 -0.35 15.25
N SER A 21 -26.56 0.20 16.36
CA SER A 21 -25.76 -0.54 17.35
C SER A 21 -26.53 -1.70 18.00
N GLU A 22 -27.86 -1.57 18.12
CA GLU A 22 -28.76 -2.62 18.62
C GLU A 22 -29.18 -3.62 17.53
N GLY A 23 -28.71 -3.45 16.29
CA GLY A 23 -29.07 -4.30 15.14
C GLY A 23 -30.50 -4.13 14.63
N LYS A 24 -31.21 -3.07 15.06
CA LYS A 24 -32.62 -2.78 14.71
C LYS A 24 -32.77 -1.92 13.45
N LEU A 25 -31.70 -1.25 13.05
CA LEU A 25 -31.65 -0.39 11.85
C LEU A 25 -30.40 -0.72 11.04
N THR A 26 -30.51 -0.81 9.72
CA THR A 26 -29.34 -0.94 8.83
C THR A 26 -28.96 0.43 8.28
N LEU A 27 -27.73 0.86 8.53
CA LEU A 27 -27.16 2.10 8.00
C LEU A 27 -26.15 1.80 6.90
N ARG A 28 -25.91 2.78 6.02
CA ARG A 28 -24.84 2.68 5.01
C ARG A 28 -23.50 2.55 5.72
N THR A 29 -22.95 1.33 5.70
CA THR A 29 -21.70 1.00 6.39
C THR A 29 -20.60 0.73 5.38
N HIS A 30 -19.44 1.35 5.59
CA HIS A 30 -18.23 1.10 4.82
C HIS A 30 -17.19 0.47 5.73
N VAL A 31 -16.86 -0.80 5.48
CA VAL A 31 -15.80 -1.51 6.21
C VAL A 31 -14.47 -1.18 5.55
N VAL A 32 -13.56 -0.54 6.30
CA VAL A 32 -12.21 -0.21 5.82
C VAL A 32 -11.21 -1.09 6.55
N GLN A 33 -10.52 -1.97 5.81
CA GLN A 33 -9.39 -2.73 6.33
C GLN A 33 -8.10 -1.94 6.12
N ARG A 34 -7.32 -1.74 7.18
CA ARG A 34 -5.95 -1.21 7.06
C ARG A 34 -5.03 -2.36 6.65
N ALA A 35 -4.59 -2.38 5.40
CA ALA A 35 -3.56 -3.30 4.97
C ALA A 35 -2.21 -2.89 5.59
N GLY A 36 -1.49 -3.85 6.16
CA GLY A 36 -0.09 -3.67 6.55
C GLY A 36 0.82 -3.56 5.33
N VAL A 37 2.13 -3.36 5.56
CA VAL A 37 3.12 -3.46 4.47
C VAL A 37 3.06 -4.88 3.92
N PRO A 38 2.87 -5.08 2.60
CA PRO A 38 2.86 -6.41 2.01
C PRO A 38 4.17 -7.14 2.30
N GLU A 39 4.12 -8.45 2.51
CA GLU A 39 5.36 -9.24 2.51
C GLU A 39 5.90 -9.39 1.09
N ILE A 40 7.21 -9.60 0.94
CA ILE A 40 7.83 -9.92 -0.35
C ILE A 40 8.86 -11.02 -0.17
N LYS A 41 8.76 -12.07 -0.98
CA LYS A 41 9.69 -13.20 -0.95
C LYS A 41 10.95 -12.88 -1.75
N PRO A 42 12.12 -13.45 -1.39
CA PRO A 42 13.37 -13.27 -2.14
C PRO A 42 13.24 -13.52 -3.65
N GLN A 43 12.52 -14.60 -4.01
CA GLN A 43 12.27 -14.96 -5.40
C GLN A 43 11.46 -13.89 -6.16
N GLU A 44 10.53 -13.21 -5.50
CA GLU A 44 9.74 -12.15 -6.12
C GLU A 44 10.62 -10.93 -6.45
N ILE A 45 11.60 -10.61 -5.61
CA ILE A 45 12.56 -9.51 -5.85
C ILE A 45 13.38 -9.79 -7.11
N LEU A 46 13.85 -11.04 -7.26
CA LEU A 46 14.56 -11.50 -8.45
C LEU A 46 13.66 -11.39 -9.69
N THR A 47 12.42 -11.87 -9.62
CA THR A 47 11.46 -11.78 -10.74
C THR A 47 11.15 -10.33 -11.13
N ILE A 48 11.00 -9.43 -10.16
CA ILE A 48 10.77 -8.00 -10.43
C ILE A 48 11.96 -7.41 -11.19
N ARG A 49 13.20 -7.68 -10.76
CA ARG A 49 14.39 -7.20 -11.48
C ARG A 49 14.44 -7.74 -12.91
N GLU A 50 14.13 -9.02 -13.10
CA GLU A 50 14.19 -9.69 -14.41
C GLU A 50 13.10 -9.22 -15.36
N MET A 51 11.94 -8.79 -14.87
CA MET A 51 10.90 -8.14 -15.67
C MET A 51 11.43 -6.92 -16.45
N PHE A 52 12.42 -6.21 -15.90
CA PHE A 52 13.05 -5.05 -16.53
C PHE A 52 14.30 -5.42 -17.35
N ASN A 53 14.68 -6.70 -17.45
CA ASN A 53 15.93 -7.16 -18.06
C ASN A 53 17.18 -6.44 -17.51
N MET A 54 17.15 -6.06 -16.23
CA MET A 54 18.23 -5.33 -15.59
C MET A 54 19.20 -6.25 -14.86
N SER A 55 20.49 -5.91 -14.95
CA SER A 55 21.49 -6.48 -14.06
C SER A 55 21.23 -6.00 -12.62
N ARG A 56 21.74 -6.75 -11.64
CA ARG A 56 21.60 -6.41 -10.22
C ARG A 56 22.14 -5.01 -9.89
N GLY A 57 23.28 -4.63 -10.49
CA GLY A 57 23.87 -3.32 -10.25
C GLY A 57 23.01 -2.16 -10.77
N VAL A 58 22.44 -2.31 -11.96
CA VAL A 58 21.57 -1.29 -12.57
C VAL A 58 20.30 -1.15 -11.76
N PHE A 59 19.63 -2.26 -11.44
CA PHE A 59 18.40 -2.24 -10.66
C PHE A 59 18.60 -1.70 -9.24
N ALA A 60 19.70 -2.09 -8.57
CA ALA A 60 20.05 -1.55 -7.25
C ALA A 60 20.26 -0.03 -7.27
N ARG A 61 20.87 0.50 -8.35
CA ARG A 61 21.08 1.94 -8.51
C ARG A 61 19.76 2.69 -8.63
N HIS A 62 18.79 2.18 -9.39
CA HIS A 62 17.43 2.76 -9.44
C HIS A 62 16.77 2.74 -8.06
N LEU A 63 16.95 1.69 -7.27
CA LEU A 63 16.38 1.61 -5.92
C LEU A 63 17.22 2.32 -4.83
N HIS A 64 18.23 3.12 -5.21
CA HIS A 64 19.15 3.81 -4.30
C HIS A 64 19.73 2.90 -3.20
N THR A 65 20.10 1.66 -3.59
CA THR A 65 20.71 0.67 -2.69
C THR A 65 21.97 0.08 -3.32
N SER A 66 22.75 -0.66 -2.52
CA SER A 66 23.95 -1.33 -3.04
C SER A 66 23.57 -2.63 -3.75
N ALA A 67 24.34 -3.01 -4.78
CA ALA A 67 24.15 -4.31 -5.45
C ALA A 67 24.26 -5.49 -4.47
N ARG A 68 25.11 -5.38 -3.45
CA ARG A 68 25.27 -6.36 -2.37
C ARG A 68 24.02 -6.47 -1.48
N THR A 69 23.38 -5.33 -1.21
CA THR A 69 22.12 -5.29 -0.45
C THR A 69 21.02 -5.97 -1.23
N LEU A 70 20.85 -5.61 -2.51
CA LEU A 70 19.87 -6.24 -3.39
C LEU A 70 20.12 -7.76 -3.52
N GLU A 71 21.38 -8.18 -3.64
CA GLU A 71 21.73 -9.60 -3.68
C GLU A 71 21.34 -10.32 -2.39
N SER A 72 21.58 -9.68 -1.24
CA SER A 72 21.23 -10.26 0.07
C SER A 72 19.72 -10.38 0.26
N TRP A 73 18.93 -9.48 -0.36
CA TRP A 73 17.48 -9.61 -0.42
C TRP A 73 17.03 -10.75 -1.34
N GLU A 74 17.58 -10.84 -2.56
CA GLU A 74 17.25 -11.90 -3.53
C GLU A 74 17.63 -13.31 -3.03
N GLN A 75 18.67 -13.41 -2.20
CA GLN A 75 19.10 -14.67 -1.58
C GLN A 75 18.47 -14.92 -0.20
N GLY A 76 17.65 -13.99 0.31
CA GLY A 76 16.96 -14.13 1.59
C GLY A 76 17.86 -14.05 2.83
N ARG A 77 19.10 -13.56 2.71
CA ARG A 77 19.98 -13.31 3.87
C ARG A 77 19.47 -12.18 4.76
N THR A 78 18.82 -11.20 4.15
CA THR A 78 18.25 -10.02 4.83
C THR A 78 16.92 -9.68 4.20
N ALA A 79 16.00 -9.09 4.95
CA ALA A 79 14.75 -8.57 4.41
C ALA A 79 14.89 -7.06 4.05
N PRO A 80 14.26 -6.59 2.96
CA PRO A 80 14.09 -5.17 2.71
C PRO A 80 13.24 -4.51 3.82
N ASN A 81 13.50 -3.23 4.08
CA ASN A 81 12.65 -2.43 4.97
C ASN A 81 11.28 -2.15 4.31
N GLY A 82 10.31 -1.67 5.09
CA GLY A 82 8.94 -1.49 4.61
C GLY A 82 8.83 -0.56 3.39
N GLN A 83 9.63 0.50 3.33
CA GLN A 83 9.65 1.43 2.21
C GLN A 83 10.17 0.77 0.93
N ALA A 84 11.25 -0.02 1.04
CA ALA A 84 11.80 -0.78 -0.07
C ALA A 84 10.80 -1.85 -0.56
N VAL A 85 10.06 -2.51 0.34
CA VAL A 85 8.99 -3.43 -0.07
C VAL A 85 7.89 -2.70 -0.82
N THR A 86 7.44 -1.55 -0.32
CA THR A 86 6.45 -0.72 -1.02
C THR A 86 6.94 -0.32 -2.41
N LEU A 87 8.19 0.12 -2.55
CA LEU A 87 8.77 0.52 -3.82
C LEU A 87 8.86 -0.67 -4.80
N LEU A 88 9.32 -1.83 -4.33
CA LEU A 88 9.38 -3.06 -5.13
C LEU A 88 8.00 -3.50 -5.61
N ARG A 89 6.99 -3.48 -4.73
CA ARG A 89 5.60 -3.78 -5.10
C ARG A 89 5.00 -2.74 -6.04
N LEU A 90 5.38 -1.47 -5.87
CA LEU A 90 4.94 -0.38 -6.73
C LEU A 90 5.48 -0.56 -8.15
N VAL A 91 6.79 -0.76 -8.32
CA VAL A 91 7.38 -1.00 -9.66
C VAL A 91 6.92 -2.33 -10.26
N GLN A 92 6.57 -3.33 -9.44
CA GLN A 92 5.97 -4.57 -9.91
C GLN A 92 4.59 -4.34 -10.54
N ARG A 93 3.75 -3.51 -9.91
CA ARG A 93 2.37 -3.25 -10.36
C ARG A 93 2.29 -2.13 -11.41
N HIS A 94 3.22 -1.18 -11.34
CA HIS A 94 3.30 0.04 -12.14
C HIS A 94 4.74 0.21 -12.65
N PRO A 95 5.14 -0.54 -13.70
CA PRO A 95 6.51 -0.52 -14.22
C PRO A 95 7.03 0.86 -14.62
N GLU A 96 6.14 1.77 -15.03
CA GLU A 96 6.41 3.19 -15.32
C GLU A 96 6.98 3.96 -14.11
N THR A 97 6.76 3.47 -12.89
CA THR A 97 7.31 4.10 -11.69
C THR A 97 8.83 4.04 -11.68
N LEU A 98 9.43 3.01 -12.28
CA LEU A 98 10.88 2.87 -12.30
C LEU A 98 11.57 3.99 -13.10
N SER A 99 10.94 4.50 -14.17
CA SER A 99 11.48 5.66 -14.91
C SER A 99 11.39 6.95 -14.10
N TYR A 100 10.29 7.17 -13.37
CA TYR A 100 10.20 8.34 -12.49
C TYR A 100 11.27 8.32 -11.39
N ILE A 101 11.57 7.13 -10.84
CA ILE A 101 12.64 6.99 -9.85
C ILE A 101 14.01 7.26 -10.47
N ALA A 102 14.22 6.89 -11.74
CA ALA A 102 15.48 7.13 -12.45
C ALA A 102 15.76 8.62 -12.71
N GLU A 103 14.75 9.47 -12.64
CA GLU A 103 14.83 10.92 -12.84
C GLU A 103 15.01 11.71 -11.53
N LEU A 104 15.01 11.03 -10.38
CA LEU A 104 15.30 11.61 -9.06
C LEU A 104 16.81 11.82 -8.84
#